data_AF-A0A2N1QPR0-F1
#
_entry.id   AF-A0A2N1QPR0-F1
#
_cell.length_a   1.000
_cell.length_b   1.000
_cell.length_c   1.000
_cell.angle_alpha   90.00
_cell.angle_beta   90.00
_cell.angle_gamma   90.00
#
_symmetry.space_group_name_H-M   'P 1'
#
loop_
_entity.id
_entity.type
_entity.pdbx_description
1 polymer ?
#
loop_
_entity_poly.entity_id
_entity_poly.type
_entity_poly.pdbx_seq_one_letter_code
_entity_poly.pdbx_strand_id
1 'polypeptide(L)'
;IESLISAIIQNLGWDNATDAVLIGAGHLGVALSRYEGFASYGLRIVAVFDKDSSKFGRPIGKTVVYPMDELKQYVADHAINIAVITVPAESAQDVADALVEAGIKAIWNFAPKDLRLPPNVVLQRTDLATSFAVLSAKCRRLFDCGCSELVSSH
;
A
#
# COMPACT_ATOMS: atom_id res chain seq x y z
N ILE A 1 -21.85 -22.93 17.69
CA ILE A 1 -21.90 -22.89 16.21
C ILE A 1 -20.99 -21.79 15.69
N GLU A 2 -21.06 -20.56 16.23
CA GLU A 2 -20.13 -19.47 15.87
C GLU A 2 -18.65 -19.81 16.00
N SER A 3 -18.24 -20.53 17.06
CA SER A 3 -16.84 -20.92 17.27
C SER A 3 -16.30 -21.91 16.23
N LEU A 4 -17.15 -22.79 15.69
CA LEU A 4 -16.78 -23.74 14.64
C LEU A 4 -16.72 -23.07 13.27
N ILE A 5 -17.65 -22.14 12.99
CA ILE A 5 -17.62 -21.33 11.76
C ILE A 5 -16.35 -20.45 11.75
N SER A 6 -16.03 -19.79 12.87
CA SER A 6 -14.83 -18.96 12.98
C SER A 6 -13.54 -19.77 12.83
N ALA A 7 -13.49 -20.99 13.39
CA ALA A 7 -12.34 -21.87 13.21
C ALA A 7 -12.18 -22.33 11.74
N ILE A 8 -13.28 -22.59 11.04
CA ILE A 8 -13.25 -22.95 9.62
C ILE A 8 -12.82 -21.74 8.77
N ILE A 9 -13.32 -20.54 9.05
CA ILE A 9 -12.93 -19.30 8.35
C ILE A 9 -11.42 -19.02 8.51
N GLN A 10 -10.89 -19.16 9.74
CA GLN A 10 -9.46 -19.01 10.04
C GLN A 10 -8.58 -20.05 9.36
N ASN A 11 -9.03 -21.30 9.26
CA ASN A 11 -8.26 -22.36 8.63
C ASN A 11 -8.31 -22.32 7.09
N LEU A 12 -9.32 -21.66 6.50
CA LEU A 12 -9.46 -21.51 5.04
C LEU A 12 -8.83 -20.22 4.49
N GLY A 13 -8.26 -19.36 5.34
CA GLY A 13 -7.62 -18.10 4.94
C GLY A 13 -8.60 -17.02 4.46
N TRP A 14 -9.90 -17.21 4.68
CA TRP A 14 -10.96 -16.26 4.30
C TRP A 14 -10.96 -14.97 5.13
N ASP A 15 -10.17 -14.94 6.19
CA ASP A 15 -9.92 -13.78 7.05
C ASP A 15 -8.47 -13.30 6.99
N ASN A 16 -7.71 -13.65 5.93
CA ASN A 16 -6.36 -13.14 5.73
C ASN A 16 -6.40 -11.64 5.42
N ALA A 17 -6.49 -10.85 6.49
CA ALA A 17 -6.48 -9.39 6.49
C ALA A 17 -5.08 -8.85 6.83
N THR A 18 -4.05 -9.70 6.77
CA THR A 18 -2.69 -9.31 7.16
C THR A 18 -1.67 -9.43 6.04
N ASP A 19 -1.84 -10.41 5.15
CA ASP A 19 -0.89 -10.58 4.05
C ASP A 19 -1.23 -9.69 2.88
N ALA A 20 -0.21 -9.01 2.39
CA ALA A 20 -0.31 -8.11 1.26
C ALA A 20 0.73 -8.43 0.20
N VAL A 21 0.32 -8.27 -1.06
CA VAL A 21 1.23 -8.14 -2.19
C VAL A 21 1.57 -6.67 -2.40
N LEU A 22 2.81 -6.37 -2.75
CA LEU A 22 3.25 -5.01 -3.07
C LEU A 22 3.55 -4.89 -4.56
N ILE A 23 2.96 -3.91 -5.22
CA ILE A 23 3.19 -3.64 -6.65
C ILE A 23 4.09 -2.41 -6.80
N GLY A 24 5.21 -2.61 -7.49
CA GLY A 24 6.25 -1.63 -7.73
C GLY A 24 7.47 -1.82 -6.84
N ALA A 25 8.52 -2.44 -7.36
CA ALA A 25 9.83 -2.55 -6.71
C ALA A 25 10.69 -1.29 -6.94
N GLY A 26 10.09 -0.11 -6.74
CA GLY A 26 10.78 1.19 -6.76
C GLY A 26 11.35 1.55 -5.39
N HIS A 27 11.86 2.78 -5.24
CA HIS A 27 12.41 3.25 -3.97
C HIS A 27 11.42 3.15 -2.80
N LEU A 28 10.17 3.61 -3.03
CA LEU A 28 9.12 3.56 -2.01
C LEU A 28 8.72 2.11 -1.69
N GLY A 29 8.46 1.29 -2.71
CA GLY A 29 8.10 -0.10 -2.52
C GLY A 29 9.16 -0.88 -1.72
N VAL A 30 10.44 -0.70 -2.08
CA VAL A 30 11.57 -1.29 -1.33
C VAL A 30 11.60 -0.82 0.13
N ALA A 31 11.33 0.47 0.38
CA ALA A 31 11.29 1.00 1.74
C ALA A 31 10.14 0.39 2.56
N LEU A 32 8.93 0.29 1.99
CA LEU A 32 7.78 -0.33 2.65
C LEU A 32 8.01 -1.82 2.92
N SER A 33 8.54 -2.58 1.96
CA SER A 33 8.86 -4.01 2.13
C SER A 33 9.91 -4.29 3.21
N ARG A 34 10.73 -3.30 3.57
CA ARG A 34 11.77 -3.43 4.62
C ARG A 34 11.32 -2.92 5.98
N TYR A 35 10.17 -2.25 6.08
CA TYR A 35 9.71 -1.66 7.32
C TYR A 35 9.06 -2.71 8.23
N GLU A 36 9.82 -3.20 9.22
CA GLU A 36 9.35 -4.25 10.14
C GLU A 36 8.21 -3.77 11.06
N GLY A 37 8.06 -2.46 11.25
CA GLY A 37 7.00 -1.89 12.08
C GLY A 37 5.59 -2.17 11.56
N PHE A 38 5.41 -2.53 10.28
CA PHE A 38 4.09 -2.90 9.75
C PHE A 38 3.55 -4.20 10.35
N ALA A 39 4.45 -5.11 10.76
CA ALA A 39 4.03 -6.37 11.37
C ALA A 39 3.24 -6.15 12.67
N SER A 40 3.57 -5.10 13.46
CA SER A 40 2.81 -4.77 14.67
C SER A 40 1.44 -4.15 14.41
N TYR A 41 1.20 -3.68 13.18
CA TYR A 41 -0.11 -3.22 12.71
C TYR A 41 -0.87 -4.27 11.90
N GLY A 42 -0.37 -5.52 11.90
CA GLY A 42 -0.99 -6.62 11.19
C GLY A 42 -0.78 -6.57 9.68
N LEU A 43 0.25 -5.88 9.16
CA LEU A 43 0.58 -5.90 7.74
C LEU A 43 1.88 -6.67 7.48
N ARG A 44 1.81 -7.71 6.66
CA ARG A 44 2.95 -8.52 6.21
C ARG A 44 3.02 -8.48 4.69
N ILE A 45 4.09 -7.92 4.14
CA ILE A 45 4.33 -7.94 2.69
C ILE A 45 4.97 -9.28 2.34
N VAL A 46 4.20 -10.17 1.72
CA VAL A 46 4.60 -11.56 1.44
C VAL A 46 5.18 -11.76 0.04
N ALA A 47 4.86 -10.87 -0.89
CA ALA A 47 5.43 -10.84 -2.23
C ALA A 47 5.49 -9.42 -2.80
N VAL A 48 6.45 -9.19 -3.70
CA VAL A 48 6.61 -7.94 -4.45
C VAL A 48 6.49 -8.25 -5.93
N PHE A 49 5.76 -7.45 -6.70
CA PHE A 49 5.62 -7.58 -8.13
C PHE A 49 6.10 -6.32 -8.85
N ASP A 50 6.73 -6.49 -10.01
CA ASP A 50 7.10 -5.39 -10.89
C ASP A 50 6.95 -5.83 -12.35
N LYS A 51 6.89 -4.87 -13.28
CA LYS A 51 6.90 -5.13 -14.73
C LYS A 51 8.32 -5.13 -15.31
N ASP A 52 9.27 -4.51 -14.60
CA ASP A 52 10.66 -4.42 -15.02
C ASP A 52 11.38 -5.75 -14.77
N SER A 53 11.65 -6.46 -15.87
CA SER A 53 12.30 -7.77 -15.84
C SER A 53 13.71 -7.77 -15.26
N SER A 54 14.39 -6.62 -15.26
CA SER A 54 15.70 -6.48 -14.61
C SER A 54 15.65 -6.66 -13.09
N LYS A 55 14.45 -6.58 -12.49
CA LYS A 55 14.25 -6.71 -11.05
C LYS A 55 13.81 -8.10 -10.62
N PHE A 56 13.40 -8.98 -11.53
CA PHE A 56 12.84 -10.28 -11.18
C PHE A 56 13.85 -11.14 -10.41
N GLY A 57 13.38 -11.84 -9.38
CA GLY A 57 14.22 -12.63 -8.47
C GLY A 57 15.12 -11.81 -7.53
N ARG A 58 15.16 -10.47 -7.65
CA ARG A 58 15.94 -9.63 -6.75
C ARG A 58 15.36 -9.70 -5.34
N PRO A 59 16.20 -9.90 -4.30
CA PRO A 59 15.73 -9.88 -2.92
C PRO A 59 15.39 -8.45 -2.47
N ILE A 60 14.23 -8.31 -1.83
CA ILE A 60 13.75 -7.09 -1.18
C ILE A 60 13.23 -7.44 0.21
N GLY A 61 13.99 -7.09 1.25
CA GLY A 61 13.64 -7.46 2.61
C GLY A 61 13.67 -8.98 2.78
N LYS A 62 12.53 -9.58 3.13
CA LYS A 62 12.34 -11.03 3.32
C LYS A 62 11.66 -11.72 2.13
N THR A 63 11.45 -11.01 1.02
CA THR A 63 10.78 -11.53 -0.19
C THR A 63 11.63 -11.26 -1.45
N VAL A 64 11.22 -11.82 -2.58
CA VAL A 64 11.76 -11.53 -3.92
C VAL A 64 10.73 -10.78 -4.78
N VAL A 65 11.19 -10.26 -5.92
CA VAL A 65 10.34 -9.65 -6.95
C VAL A 65 9.88 -10.71 -7.95
N TYR A 66 8.57 -10.76 -8.16
CA TYR A 66 7.89 -11.61 -9.14
C TYR A 66 7.43 -10.81 -10.37
N PRO A 67 7.30 -11.46 -11.53
CA PRO A 67 6.67 -10.85 -12.70
C PRO A 67 5.17 -10.64 -12.48
N MET A 68 4.63 -9.55 -13.02
CA MET A 68 3.19 -9.25 -12.94
C MET A 68 2.28 -10.36 -13.49
N ASP A 69 2.76 -11.16 -14.44
CA ASP A 69 1.99 -12.26 -15.04
C ASP A 69 1.66 -13.37 -14.03
N GLU A 70 2.46 -13.51 -12.97
CA GLU A 70 2.24 -14.48 -11.89
C GLU A 70 1.25 -13.97 -10.82
N LEU A 71 0.89 -12.68 -10.83
CA LEU A 71 0.09 -12.02 -9.79
C LEU A 71 -1.21 -12.76 -9.51
N LYS A 72 -2.00 -13.06 -10.55
CA LYS A 72 -3.32 -13.66 -10.41
C LYS A 72 -3.25 -15.05 -9.77
N GLN A 73 -2.31 -15.86 -10.23
CA GLN A 73 -2.10 -17.21 -9.70
C GLN A 73 -1.62 -17.14 -8.24
N TYR A 74 -0.64 -16.27 -7.96
CA TYR A 74 -0.11 -16.08 -6.61
C TYR A 74 -1.19 -15.65 -5.62
N VAL A 75 -2.02 -14.66 -5.99
CA VAL A 75 -3.11 -14.16 -5.14
C VAL A 75 -4.12 -15.28 -4.83
N ALA A 76 -4.46 -16.11 -5.81
CA ALA A 76 -5.36 -17.24 -5.63
C ALA A 76 -4.77 -18.32 -4.72
N ASP A 77 -3.52 -18.74 -4.98
CA ASP A 77 -2.87 -19.84 -4.26
C ASP A 77 -2.58 -19.50 -2.78
N HIS A 78 -2.37 -18.21 -2.48
CA HIS A 78 -2.03 -17.75 -1.13
C HIS A 78 -3.20 -17.03 -0.43
N ALA A 79 -4.38 -17.00 -1.04
CA ALA A 79 -5.58 -16.33 -0.53
C ALA A 79 -5.32 -14.88 -0.07
N ILE A 80 -4.64 -14.10 -0.92
CA ILE A 80 -4.29 -12.71 -0.60
C ILE A 80 -5.49 -11.79 -0.81
N ASN A 81 -5.80 -10.95 0.18
CA ASN A 81 -6.91 -9.99 0.09
C ASN A 81 -6.45 -8.53 -0.01
N ILE A 82 -5.19 -8.23 0.32
CA ILE A 82 -4.66 -6.86 0.42
C ILE A 82 -3.56 -6.65 -0.62
N ALA A 83 -3.56 -5.48 -1.26
CA ALA A 83 -2.48 -5.05 -2.12
C ALA A 83 -2.00 -3.64 -1.78
N VAL A 84 -0.70 -3.39 -1.94
CA VAL A 84 -0.09 -2.07 -1.80
C VAL A 84 0.40 -1.61 -3.18
N ILE A 85 -0.04 -0.44 -3.63
CA ILE A 85 0.36 0.12 -4.92
C ILE A 85 1.37 1.24 -4.70
N THR A 86 2.57 1.09 -5.27
CA THR A 86 3.67 2.08 -5.22
C THR A 86 4.25 2.40 -6.61
N VAL A 87 3.45 2.20 -7.65
CA VAL A 87 3.83 2.45 -9.05
C VAL A 87 3.60 3.93 -9.44
N PRO A 88 4.21 4.40 -10.54
CA PRO A 88 3.91 5.71 -11.12
C PRO A 88 2.42 5.86 -11.50
N ALA A 89 1.93 7.11 -11.53
CA ALA A 89 0.52 7.42 -11.80
C ALA A 89 0.00 6.81 -13.11
N GLU A 90 0.82 6.84 -14.17
CA GLU A 90 0.46 6.32 -15.47
C GLU A 90 0.08 4.84 -15.44
N SER A 91 0.73 4.03 -14.59
CA SER A 91 0.49 2.58 -14.48
C SER A 91 -0.50 2.21 -13.37
N ALA A 92 -0.91 3.15 -12.53
CA ALA A 92 -1.63 2.82 -11.29
C ALA A 92 -3.04 2.27 -11.51
N GLN A 93 -3.77 2.73 -12.53
CA GLN A 93 -5.12 2.22 -12.83
C GLN A 93 -5.06 0.80 -13.37
N ASP A 94 -4.20 0.55 -14.37
CA ASP A 94 -4.05 -0.78 -14.97
C ASP A 94 -3.63 -1.83 -13.92
N VAL A 95 -2.74 -1.46 -13.00
CA VAL A 95 -2.37 -2.30 -11.85
C VAL A 95 -3.57 -2.56 -10.93
N ALA A 96 -4.35 -1.52 -10.64
CA ALA A 96 -5.52 -1.64 -9.78
C ALA A 96 -6.57 -2.57 -10.40
N ASP A 97 -6.82 -2.46 -11.71
CA ASP A 97 -7.73 -3.33 -12.46
C ASP A 97 -7.25 -4.79 -12.43
N ALA A 98 -5.96 -5.03 -12.65
CA ALA A 98 -5.37 -6.37 -12.55
C ALA A 98 -5.50 -6.98 -11.14
N LEU A 99 -5.36 -6.16 -10.08
CA LEU A 99 -5.56 -6.61 -8.70
C LEU A 99 -7.02 -6.98 -8.44
N VAL A 100 -7.97 -6.19 -8.94
CA VAL A 100 -9.41 -6.49 -8.86
C VAL A 100 -9.73 -7.80 -9.56
N GLU A 101 -9.19 -8.02 -10.76
CA GLU A 101 -9.36 -9.28 -11.51
C GLU A 101 -8.71 -10.48 -10.82
N ALA A 102 -7.63 -10.26 -10.06
CA ALA A 102 -6.99 -11.28 -9.23
C ALA A 102 -7.79 -11.61 -7.96
N GLY A 103 -8.80 -10.80 -7.61
CA GLY A 103 -9.69 -11.03 -6.48
C GLY A 103 -9.37 -10.22 -5.23
N ILE A 104 -8.40 -9.29 -5.28
CA ILE A 104 -8.04 -8.41 -4.17
C ILE A 104 -9.26 -7.61 -3.69
N LYS A 105 -9.38 -7.45 -2.38
CA LYS A 105 -10.51 -6.78 -1.71
C LYS A 105 -10.14 -5.45 -1.08
N ALA A 106 -8.86 -5.22 -0.81
CA ALA A 106 -8.38 -3.96 -0.25
C ALA A 106 -7.10 -3.50 -0.96
N ILE A 107 -7.06 -2.23 -1.35
CA ILE A 107 -5.91 -1.58 -1.97
C ILE A 107 -5.45 -0.42 -1.10
N TRP A 108 -4.19 -0.45 -0.72
CA TRP A 108 -3.49 0.69 -0.12
C TRP A 108 -2.65 1.40 -1.18
N ASN A 109 -3.15 2.54 -1.65
CA ASN A 109 -2.62 3.26 -2.79
C ASN A 109 -1.72 4.44 -2.38
N PHE A 110 -0.44 4.37 -2.76
CA PHE A 110 0.53 5.47 -2.66
C PHE A 110 0.77 6.19 -4.00
N ALA A 111 0.21 5.69 -5.11
CA ALA A 111 0.36 6.36 -6.39
C ALA A 111 -0.41 7.68 -6.38
N PRO A 112 0.13 8.75 -7.00
CA PRO A 112 -0.53 10.07 -7.07
C PRO A 112 -1.61 10.08 -8.17
N LYS A 113 -2.56 9.15 -8.07
CA LYS A 113 -3.68 8.99 -8.99
C LYS A 113 -4.92 8.51 -8.25
N ASP A 114 -6.06 9.09 -8.59
CA ASP A 114 -7.36 8.60 -8.14
C ASP A 114 -7.74 7.35 -8.94
N LEU A 115 -7.96 6.26 -8.22
CA LEU A 115 -8.29 4.96 -8.80
C LEU A 115 -9.80 4.80 -8.88
N ARG A 116 -10.28 4.25 -9.99
CA ARG A 116 -11.67 3.84 -10.15
C ARG A 116 -11.76 2.36 -9.86
N LEU A 117 -12.54 1.99 -8.85
CA LEU A 117 -12.66 0.62 -8.36
C LEU A 117 -14.14 0.26 -8.19
N PRO A 118 -14.50 -1.02 -8.32
CA PRO A 118 -15.86 -1.47 -8.03
C PRO A 118 -16.17 -1.32 -6.54
N PRO A 119 -17.46 -1.22 -6.15
CA PRO A 119 -17.87 -0.87 -4.78
C PRO A 119 -17.51 -1.94 -3.73
N ASN A 120 -17.16 -3.15 -4.16
CA ASN A 120 -16.75 -4.25 -3.30
C ASN A 120 -15.24 -4.26 -2.98
N VAL A 121 -14.50 -3.22 -3.36
CA VAL A 121 -13.06 -3.09 -3.10
C VAL A 121 -12.81 -1.85 -2.26
N VAL A 122 -12.18 -2.05 -1.10
CA VAL A 122 -11.80 -0.97 -0.18
C VAL A 122 -10.55 -0.27 -0.72
N LEU A 123 -10.59 1.05 -0.81
CA LEU A 123 -9.45 1.86 -1.22
C LEU A 123 -9.03 2.78 -0.09
N GLN A 124 -7.78 2.64 0.35
CA GLN A 124 -7.12 3.62 1.22
C GLN A 124 -6.06 4.35 0.41
N ARG A 125 -6.19 5.68 0.28
CA ARG A 125 -5.16 6.52 -0.35
C ARG A 125 -4.19 7.05 0.70
N THR A 126 -2.91 7.12 0.36
CA THR A 126 -1.89 7.80 1.14
C THR A 126 -1.09 8.73 0.25
N ASP A 127 -1.15 10.03 0.57
CA ASP A 127 -0.45 11.07 -0.16
C ASP A 127 0.54 11.76 0.79
N LEU A 128 1.81 11.36 0.67
CA LEU A 128 2.89 11.88 1.50
C LEU A 128 3.17 13.36 1.20
N ALA A 129 3.04 13.78 -0.06
CA ALA A 129 3.26 15.17 -0.47
C ALA A 129 2.17 16.08 0.12
N THR A 130 0.91 15.67 0.06
CA THR A 130 -0.21 16.38 0.69
C THR A 130 -0.03 16.44 2.21
N SER A 131 0.39 15.35 2.84
CA SER A 131 0.65 15.32 4.30
C SER A 131 1.74 16.32 4.70
N PHE A 132 2.83 16.38 3.95
CA PHE A 132 3.90 17.36 4.15
C PHE A 132 3.43 18.80 3.88
N ALA A 133 2.65 19.04 2.82
CA ALA A 133 2.11 20.35 2.51
C ALA A 133 1.22 20.90 3.65
N VAL A 134 0.40 20.04 4.26
CA VAL A 134 -0.40 20.40 5.45
C VAL A 134 0.51 20.78 6.63
N LEU A 135 1.57 20.01 6.88
CA LEU A 135 2.55 20.35 7.91
C LEU A 135 3.22 21.71 7.63
N SER A 136 3.70 21.90 6.40
CA SER A 136 4.35 23.15 5.97
C SER A 136 3.44 24.36 6.15
N ALA A 137 2.16 24.24 5.81
CA ALA A 137 1.17 25.29 6.01
C ALA A 137 0.94 25.60 7.50
N LYS A 138 0.90 24.57 8.37
CA LYS A 138 0.82 24.75 9.82
C LYS A 138 2.04 25.48 10.38
N CYS A 139 3.24 25.09 9.95
CA CYS A 139 4.48 25.75 10.35
C CYS A 139 4.51 27.21 9.90
N ARG A 140 4.09 27.51 8.66
CA ARG A 140 4.05 28.89 8.15
C ARG A 140 3.18 29.79 9.03
N ARG A 141 2.02 29.32 9.50
CA ARG A 141 1.16 30.08 10.43
C ARG A 141 1.85 30.36 11.77
N LEU A 142 2.65 29.43 12.28
CA LEU A 142 3.44 29.67 13.50
C LEU A 142 4.51 30.75 13.27
N PHE A 143 5.16 30.75 12.12
CA PHE A 143 6.19 31.74 11.78
C PHE A 143 5.61 33.12 11.46
N ASP A 144 4.45 33.19 10.81
CA ASP A 144 3.79 34.47 10.48
C ASP A 144 3.21 35.16 11.73
N CYS A 145 2.71 34.42 12.71
CA CYS A 145 2.23 35.00 13.99
C CYS A 145 3.39 35.56 14.85
N GLY A 146 4.56 34.92 14.83
CA GLY A 146 5.73 35.33 15.63
C GLY A 146 6.37 36.66 15.18
N CYS A 147 6.11 37.13 13.95
CA CYS A 147 6.62 38.41 13.45
C CYS A 147 5.76 39.62 13.85
N SER A 148 4.53 39.41 14.36
CA SER A 148 3.62 40.53 14.70
C SER A 148 3.85 41.13 16.10
N GLU A 149 4.45 40.38 17.03
CA GLU A 149 4.67 40.85 18.41
C GLU A 149 5.92 41.73 18.59
N LEU A 150 6.85 41.75 17.62
CA LEU A 150 8.09 42.53 17.71
C LEU A 150 8.00 43.96 17.16
N VAL A 151 6.81 44.42 16.72
CA VAL A 151 6.63 45.77 16.14
C VAL A 151 5.84 46.73 17.04
N SER A 152 5.39 46.31 18.24
CA SER A 152 4.54 47.13 19.12
C SER A 152 5.20 47.57 20.44
N SER A 153 6.51 47.84 20.43
CA SER A 153 7.18 48.49 21.59
C SER A 153 8.00 49.67 21.10
N HIS A 154 7.32 50.80 20.91
CA HIS A 154 7.89 52.14 21.05
C HIS A 154 7.72 52.59 22.51
#